data_AF-Q4UNA5-F1
#
_entry.id   AF-Q4UNA5-F1
#
_cell.length_a   1.000
_cell.length_b   1.000
_cell.length_c   1.000
_cell.angle_alpha   90.00
_cell.angle_beta   90.00
_cell.angle_gamma   90.00
#
_symmetry.space_group_name_H-M   'P 1'
#
loop_
_entity.id
_entity.type
_entity.pdbx_description
1 polymer ?
#
loop_
_entity_poly.entity_id
_entity_poly.type
_entity_poly.pdbx_seq_one_letter_code
_entity_poly.pdbx_strand_id
1 'polypeptide(L)' 'MIFLGYPEEIRKIIYTTNAVESVNSQLRKVTKNKRVFPNDNAVFKAYIWQLIT' A
#
# COMPACT_ATOMS: atom_id res chain seq x y z
N MET A 1 23.57 -7.29 5.87
CA MET A 1 24.07 -6.93 4.52
C MET A 1 23.22 -7.48 3.36
N ILE A 2 21.95 -7.85 3.58
CA ILE A 2 21.12 -8.55 2.57
C ILE A 2 20.83 -7.65 1.35
N PHE A 3 20.75 -6.33 1.57
CA PHE A 3 20.42 -5.36 0.52
C PHE A 3 21.49 -5.20 -0.58
N LEU A 4 22.78 -5.25 -0.22
CA LEU A 4 23.88 -5.06 -1.17
C LEU A 4 24.16 -6.29 -2.04
N GLY A 5 23.55 -7.44 -1.71
CA GLY A 5 23.66 -8.68 -2.49
C GLY A 5 22.72 -8.73 -3.70
N TYR A 6 21.79 -7.78 -3.84
CA TYR A 6 20.89 -7.72 -4.99
C TYR A 6 21.53 -6.98 -6.17
N PRO A 7 21.24 -7.40 -7.43
CA PRO A 7 21.58 -6.65 -8.63
C PRO A 7 21.13 -5.19 -8.56
N GLU A 8 21.85 -4.31 -9.26
CA GLU A 8 21.61 -2.86 -9.24
C GLU A 8 20.18 -2.47 -9.60
N GLU A 9 19.57 -3.18 -10.54
CA GLU A 9 18.18 -3.00 -10.96
C GLU A 9 17.19 -3.20 -9.80
N ILE A 10 17.40 -4.24 -8.99
CA ILE A 10 16.54 -4.56 -7.84
C ILE A 10 16.75 -3.55 -6.71
N ARG A 11 18.00 -3.15 -6.45
CA ARG A 11 18.29 -2.11 -5.44
C ARG A 11 17.63 -0.79 -5.78
N LYS A 12 17.63 -0.41 -7.06
CA LYS A 12 16.95 0.80 -7.53
C LYS A 12 15.46 0.75 -7.24
N ILE A 13 14.82 -0.40 -7.50
CA ILE A 13 13.39 -0.61 -7.20
C ILE A 13 13.12 -0.55 -5.70
N ILE A 14 13.91 -1.23 -4.87
CA ILE A 14 13.72 -1.23 -3.41
C ILE A 14 13.93 0.16 -2.81
N TYR A 15 14.88 0.94 -3.33
CA TYR A 15 15.08 2.33 -2.90
C TYR A 15 13.97 3.27 -3.37
N THR A 16 13.14 2.88 -4.34
CA THR A 16 11.99 3.69 -4.72
C THR A 16 10.89 3.56 -3.68
N THR A 17 10.57 4.65 -3.00
CA THR A 17 9.43 4.71 -2.06
C THR A 17 8.08 4.78 -2.79
N ASN A 18 8.10 5.07 -4.09
CA ASN A 18 6.91 5.25 -4.94
C ASN A 18 5.88 4.13 -4.83
N ALA A 19 6.30 2.86 -4.74
CA ALA A 19 5.36 1.74 -4.65
C ALA A 19 4.56 1.77 -3.33
N VAL A 20 5.25 1.99 -2.21
CA VAL A 20 4.63 2.05 -0.88
C VAL A 20 3.83 3.34 -0.70
N GLU A 21 4.34 4.47 -1.20
CA GLU A 21 3.64 5.75 -1.18
C GLU A 21 2.37 5.74 -2.02
N SER A 22 2.40 5.10 -3.20
CA SER A 22 1.23 4.92 -4.06
C SER A 22 0.11 4.15 -3.35
N VAL A 23 0.45 3.02 -2.71
CA VAL A 23 -0.51 2.23 -1.92
C VAL A 23 -1.07 3.05 -0.75
N ASN A 24 -0.21 3.73 0.01
CA ASN A 24 -0.64 4.55 1.13
C ASN A 24 -1.55 5.73 0.70
N SER A 25 -1.28 6.33 -0.46
CA SER A 25 -2.11 7.38 -1.05
C SER A 25 -3.52 6.87 -1.40
N GLN A 26 -3.61 5.67 -1.99
CA GLN A 26 -4.88 5.03 -2.33
C GLN A 26 -5.69 4.69 -1.07
N LEU A 27 -5.06 4.11 -0.05
CA LEU A 27 -5.71 3.80 1.22
C LEU A 27 -6.25 5.05 1.91
N ARG A 28 -5.48 6.16 1.92
CA ARG A 28 -5.93 7.43 2.49
C ARG A 28 -7.16 8.00 1.75
N LYS A 29 -7.30 7.79 0.44
CA LYS A 29 -8.49 8.21 -0.31
C LYS A 29 -9.75 7.51 0.18
N VAL A 30 -9.68 6.20 0.40
CA VAL A 30 -10.81 5.38 0.87
C VAL A 30 -11.21 5.78 2.30
N THR A 31 -10.25 5.98 3.17
CA THR A 31 -10.50 6.33 4.59
C THR A 31 -10.92 7.79 4.77
N LYS A 32 -10.64 8.69 3.82
CA LYS A 32 -11.03 10.11 3.90
C LYS A 32 -12.54 10.32 3.99
N ASN A 33 -13.32 9.52 3.26
CA ASN A 33 -14.78 9.65 3.22
C ASN A 33 -15.49 8.77 4.28
N LYS A 34 -14.80 7.77 4.85
CA LYS A 34 -15.36 6.87 5.88
C LYS A 34 -14.51 6.91 7.14
N ARG A 35 -14.97 7.69 8.13
CA ARG A 35 -14.28 7.91 9.41
C ARG A 35 -14.52 6.81 10.45
N VAL A 36 -15.61 6.05 10.30
CA VAL A 36 -15.99 4.95 11.20
C VAL A 36 -16.46 3.78 10.36
N PHE A 37 -15.92 2.60 10.66
CA PHE A 37 -16.35 1.34 10.06
C PHE A 37 -17.21 0.56 11.05
N PRO A 38 -18.28 -0.12 10.57
CA PRO A 38 -19.20 -0.84 11.45
C PRO A 38 -18.64 -2.16 12.00
N ASN A 39 -17.66 -2.76 11.32
CA ASN A 39 -16.92 -3.94 11.79
C ASN A 39 -15.58 -4.07 11.05
N ASP A 40 -14.67 -4.90 11.57
CA ASP A 40 -13.33 -5.10 10.99
C ASP A 40 -13.38 -5.75 9.60
N ASN A 41 -14.36 -6.62 9.36
CA ASN A 41 -14.56 -7.26 8.05
C ASN A 41 -14.90 -6.25 6.94
N ALA A 42 -15.62 -5.17 7.28
CA ALA A 42 -15.97 -4.10 6.36
C ALA A 42 -14.75 -3.25 6.00
N VAL A 43 -13.82 -3.06 6.94
CA VAL A 43 -12.53 -2.43 6.70
C VAL A 43 -11.73 -3.26 5.71
N PHE A 44 -11.60 -4.55 5.97
CA PHE A 44 -10.82 -5.46 5.13
C PHE A 44 -11.40 -5.55 3.71
N LYS A 45 -12.73 -5.66 3.59
CA LYS A 45 -13.43 -5.61 2.31
C LYS A 45 -13.17 -4.29 1.59
N ALA A 46 -13.27 -3.14 2.25
CA ALA A 46 -13.04 -1.84 1.61
C ALA A 46 -11.61 -1.69 1.08
N TYR A 47 -10.60 -2.13 1.84
CA TYR A 47 -9.21 -2.08 1.39
C TYR A 47 -8.91 -3.07 0.28
N ILE A 48 -9.40 -4.31 0.37
CA ILE A 48 -9.22 -5.31 -0.68
C ILE A 48 -9.91 -4.86 -1.97
N TRP A 49 -11.13 -4.33 -1.89
CA TRP A 49 -11.83 -3.82 -3.06
C TRP A 49 -11.06 -2.67 -3.74
N GLN A 50 -10.40 -1.79 -2.99
CA GLN A 50 -9.56 -0.74 -3.56
C GLN A 50 -8.28 -1.25 -4.23
N LEU A 51 -7.78 -2.41 -3.82
CA LEU A 51 -6.58 -3.03 -4.42
C LEU A 51 -6.90 -3.86 -5.67
N ILE A 52 -8.15 -4.31 -5.83
CA ILE A 52 -8.58 -5.20 -6.92
C ILE A 52 -9.29 -4.44 -8.07
N THR A 53 -9.76 -3.22 -7.80
CA THR A 53 -10.42 -2.35 -8.81
C THR A 53 -9.39 -1.45 -9.48
#